data_AF-A0A520BBK1-F1
#
_entry.id   AF-A0A520BBK1-F1
#
_cell.length_a   1.000
_cell.length_b   1.000
_cell.length_c   1.000
_cell.angle_alpha   90.00
_cell.angle_beta   90.00
_cell.angle_gamma   90.00
#
_symmetry.space_group_name_H-M   'P 1'
#
loop_
_entity.id
_entity.type
_entity.pdbx_description
1 polymer ?
#
loop_
_entity_poly.entity_id
_entity_poly.type
_entity_poly.pdbx_seq_one_letter_code
_entity_poly.pdbx_strand_id
1 'polypeptide(L)'
;NGTKGNPVLSADLFGDWREEVVWRNEDSTALLIFSTTAPTEHRLVTLMHDPQYRVQVAAQNTGYNQPPHTSYHLGHGMKSPRYVPITTP
;
A
#
# COMPACT_ATOMS: atom_id res chain seq x y z
N ASN A 1 -7.30 -7.63 -15.19
CA ASN A 1 -8.76 -7.69 -14.91
C ASN A 1 -9.58 -6.78 -15.83
N GLY A 2 -9.65 -7.06 -17.13
CA GLY A 2 -10.56 -6.41 -18.11
C GLY A 2 -10.86 -4.92 -17.86
N THR A 3 -12.14 -4.58 -17.78
CA THR A 3 -12.63 -3.22 -17.48
C THR A 3 -12.39 -2.75 -16.05
N LYS A 4 -12.01 -3.64 -15.12
CA LYS A 4 -11.68 -3.25 -13.74
C LYS A 4 -10.36 -2.49 -13.65
N GLY A 5 -9.44 -2.71 -14.59
CA GLY A 5 -8.21 -1.91 -14.66
C GLY A 5 -7.33 -2.02 -13.41
N ASN A 6 -7.34 -3.18 -12.73
CA ASN A 6 -6.59 -3.35 -11.49
C ASN A 6 -5.08 -3.47 -11.76
N PRO A 7 -4.21 -2.88 -10.90
CA PRO A 7 -2.79 -3.22 -10.86
C PRO A 7 -2.59 -4.67 -10.45
N VAL A 8 -1.35 -5.16 -10.58
CA VAL A 8 -0.95 -6.45 -9.99
C VAL A 8 -1.00 -6.35 -8.47
N LEU A 9 -0.51 -5.25 -7.92
CA LEU A 9 -0.56 -4.92 -6.49
C LEU A 9 -0.42 -3.40 -6.30
N SER A 10 -1.09 -2.85 -5.30
CA SER A 10 -0.81 -1.53 -4.73
C SER A 10 -0.50 -1.70 -3.25
N ALA A 11 0.70 -1.34 -2.80
CA ALA A 11 1.11 -1.47 -1.40
C ALA A 11 2.37 -0.64 -1.09
N ASP A 12 2.54 -0.15 0.13
CA ASP A 12 3.85 0.28 0.69
C ASP A 12 4.73 -0.98 0.84
N LEU A 13 5.62 -1.22 -0.12
CA LEU A 13 6.49 -2.39 -0.13
C LEU A 13 7.90 -2.03 0.37
N PHE A 14 8.32 -0.79 0.14
CA PHE A 14 9.64 -0.28 0.52
C PHE A 14 9.66 1.26 0.49
N GLY A 15 10.72 1.85 1.06
CA GLY A 15 10.87 3.30 1.08
C GLY A 15 10.18 3.94 2.28
N ASP A 16 9.39 4.99 2.04
CA ASP A 16 8.59 5.63 3.08
C ASP A 16 7.13 5.10 3.07
N TRP A 17 6.19 5.85 3.64
CA TRP A 17 4.81 5.40 3.83
C TRP A 17 3.95 5.37 2.58
N ARG A 18 4.42 5.94 1.47
CA ARG A 18 3.63 6.06 0.25
C ARG A 18 3.65 4.74 -0.50
N GLU A 19 2.55 4.43 -1.17
CA GLU A 19 2.37 3.13 -1.78
C GLU A 19 3.08 3.03 -3.13
N GLU A 20 3.75 1.91 -3.36
CA GLU A 20 4.14 1.46 -4.69
C GLU A 20 2.94 0.90 -5.46
N VAL A 21 3.02 1.00 -6.78
CA VAL A 21 2.10 0.29 -7.68
C VAL A 21 2.90 -0.67 -8.56
N VAL A 22 2.47 -1.93 -8.59
CA VAL A 22 3.03 -2.98 -9.42
C VAL A 22 2.13 -3.21 -10.63
N TRP A 23 2.70 -3.10 -11.81
CA TRP A 23 2.03 -3.42 -13.09
C TRP A 23 2.81 -4.49 -13.85
N ARG A 24 2.12 -5.27 -14.66
CA ARG A 24 2.77 -6.05 -15.72
C ARG A 24 3.06 -5.13 -16.90
N ASN A 25 4.14 -5.37 -17.62
CA ASN A 25 4.30 -4.81 -18.97
C ASN A 25 3.29 -5.46 -19.94
N GLU A 26 3.16 -4.89 -21.14
CA GLU A 26 2.11 -5.24 -22.10
C GLU A 26 2.11 -6.74 -22.47
N ASP A 27 3.30 -7.29 -22.73
CA ASP A 27 3.57 -8.70 -23.06
C ASP A 27 3.68 -9.62 -21.82
N SER A 28 3.59 -9.07 -20.61
CA SER A 28 3.68 -9.79 -19.32
C SER A 28 5.01 -10.50 -19.06
N THR A 29 6.10 -10.05 -19.67
CA THR A 29 7.44 -10.61 -19.43
C THR A 29 8.10 -10.08 -18.15
N ALA A 30 7.60 -8.98 -17.59
CA ALA A 30 8.13 -8.37 -16.37
C ALA A 30 7.03 -7.75 -15.49
N LEU A 31 7.32 -7.68 -14.19
CA LEU A 31 6.62 -6.83 -13.24
C LEU A 31 7.41 -5.55 -13.03
N LEU A 32 6.74 -4.42 -13.24
CA LEU A 32 7.28 -3.08 -13.07
C LEU A 32 6.75 -2.52 -11.75
N ILE A 33 7.66 -2.15 -10.85
CA ILE A 33 7.33 -1.55 -9.56
C ILE A 33 7.62 -0.06 -9.64
N PHE A 34 6.58 0.76 -9.45
CA PHE A 34 6.69 2.21 -9.45
C PHE A 34 6.59 2.73 -8.02
N SER A 35 7.58 3.51 -7.60
CA SER A 35 7.58 4.26 -6.35
C SER A 35 7.58 5.76 -6.64
N THR A 36 7.03 6.55 -5.73
CA THR A 36 6.91 8.00 -5.93
C THR A 36 8.23 8.72 -5.63
N THR A 37 8.60 9.66 -6.50
CA THR A 37 9.78 10.52 -6.31
C THR A 37 9.44 11.88 -5.71
N ALA A 38 8.15 12.15 -5.44
CA ALA A 38 7.76 13.40 -4.81
C ALA A 38 8.43 13.52 -3.43
N PRO A 39 8.95 14.67 -3.00
CA PRO A 39 9.40 14.84 -1.62
C PRO A 39 8.19 14.94 -0.68
N THR A 40 8.37 14.54 0.58
CA THR A 40 7.37 14.70 1.64
C THR A 40 8.02 15.12 2.95
N GLU A 41 7.36 16.01 3.69
CA GLU A 41 7.77 16.41 5.05
C GLU A 41 7.18 15.47 6.12
N HIS A 42 6.29 14.55 5.71
CA HIS A 42 5.60 13.65 6.62
C HIS A 42 6.36 12.33 6.78
N ARG A 43 6.70 12.00 8.02
CA ARG A 43 7.22 10.69 8.39
C ARG A 43 6.15 9.87 9.11
N LEU A 44 5.79 8.74 8.51
CA LEU A 44 4.91 7.74 9.09
C LEU A 44 5.65 6.40 9.13
N VAL A 45 5.27 5.53 10.07
CA VAL A 45 5.71 4.13 10.03
C VAL A 45 5.13 3.48 8.76
N THR A 46 5.87 2.55 8.15
CA THR A 46 5.39 1.78 7.00
C THR A 46 3.96 1.29 7.23
N LEU A 47 3.11 1.44 6.22
CA LEU A 47 1.72 1.01 6.27
C LEU A 47 1.63 -0.52 6.40
N MET A 48 2.66 -1.28 6.03
CA MET A 48 2.71 -2.73 6.26
C MET A 48 2.79 -3.13 7.73
N HIS A 49 3.06 -2.17 8.62
CA HIS A 49 2.95 -2.32 10.07
C HIS A 49 1.60 -1.83 10.64
N ASP A 50 0.71 -1.29 9.81
CA ASP A 50 -0.69 -1.09 10.20
C ASP A 50 -1.46 -2.41 10.03
N PRO A 51 -2.11 -2.95 11.09
CA PRO A 51 -2.71 -4.28 11.04
C PRO A 51 -3.87 -4.39 10.05
N GLN A 52 -4.66 -3.33 9.90
CA GLN A 52 -5.78 -3.32 8.96
C GLN A 52 -5.27 -3.24 7.52
N TYR A 53 -4.37 -2.31 7.23
CA TYR A 53 -3.75 -2.14 5.93
C TYR A 53 -3.05 -3.44 5.49
N ARG A 54 -2.23 -4.03 6.36
CA ARG A 54 -1.48 -5.26 6.08
C ARG A 54 -2.38 -6.46 5.73
N VAL A 55 -3.53 -6.59 6.39
CA VAL A 55 -4.52 -7.63 6.09
C VAL A 55 -5.25 -7.32 4.78
N GLN A 56 -5.59 -6.06 4.51
CA GLN A 56 -6.22 -5.69 3.24
C GLN A 56 -5.30 -5.85 2.04
N VAL A 57 -3.99 -5.57 2.19
CA VAL A 57 -2.98 -5.90 1.16
C VAL A 57 -2.98 -7.41 0.89
N ALA A 58 -3.03 -8.24 1.92
CA ALA A 58 -3.11 -9.70 1.75
C ALA A 58 -4.40 -10.16 1.06
N ALA A 59 -5.51 -9.43 1.26
CA ALA A 59 -6.80 -9.73 0.64
C ALA A 59 -7.00 -9.07 -0.73
N GLN A 60 -6.08 -8.22 -1.19
CA GLN A 60 -6.26 -7.39 -2.39
C GLN A 60 -6.56 -8.21 -3.66
N ASN A 61 -6.05 -9.43 -3.76
CA ASN A 61 -6.29 -10.33 -4.90
C ASN A 61 -7.65 -11.06 -4.85
N THR A 62 -8.44 -10.86 -3.80
CA THR A 62 -9.70 -11.58 -3.56
C THR A 62 -10.88 -10.91 -4.27
N GLY A 63 -11.69 -11.68 -4.98
CA GLY A 63 -12.90 -11.18 -5.65
C GLY A 63 -12.61 -10.04 -6.63
N TYR A 64 -13.27 -8.90 -6.46
CA TYR A 64 -12.90 -7.67 -7.16
C TYR A 64 -11.97 -6.84 -6.27
N ASN A 65 -10.69 -6.76 -6.65
CA ASN A 65 -9.65 -6.10 -5.87
C ASN A 65 -10.13 -4.74 -5.33
N GLN A 66 -9.97 -4.54 -4.03
CA GLN A 66 -10.26 -3.27 -3.35
C GLN A 66 -8.95 -2.66 -2.84
N PRO A 67 -8.83 -1.33 -2.81
CA PRO A 67 -7.65 -0.66 -2.25
C PRO A 67 -7.58 -0.91 -0.73
N PRO A 68 -6.35 -0.99 -0.16
CA PRO A 68 -6.18 -1.13 1.28
C PRO A 68 -6.46 0.19 2.01
N HIS A 69 -6.97 0.09 3.24
CA HIS A 69 -7.23 1.22 4.14
C HIS A 69 -6.51 1.02 5.48
N THR A 70 -5.92 2.10 6.00
CA THR A 70 -5.30 2.16 7.34
C THR A 70 -6.33 2.02 8.46
N SER A 71 -5.90 1.50 9.62
CA SER A 71 -6.74 1.44 10.83
C SER A 71 -7.03 2.80 11.46
N TYR A 72 -6.32 3.85 11.01
CA TYR A 72 -6.45 5.22 11.48
C TYR A 72 -6.76 6.18 10.32
N HIS A 73 -7.27 7.37 10.65
CA HIS A 73 -7.50 8.44 9.67
C HIS A 73 -6.16 8.95 9.12
N LEU A 74 -5.88 8.63 7.86
CA LEU A 74 -4.72 9.12 7.12
C LEU A 74 -5.17 10.21 6.14
N GLY A 75 -4.93 11.48 6.48
CA GLY A 75 -5.35 12.59 5.65
C GLY A 75 -5.23 13.95 6.35
N HIS A 76 -5.77 14.97 5.71
CA HIS A 76 -5.76 16.33 6.26
C HIS A 76 -6.42 16.37 7.66
N GLY A 77 -5.78 17.09 8.58
CA GLY A 77 -6.25 17.21 9.96
C GLY A 77 -6.10 15.93 10.80
N MET A 78 -5.35 14.92 10.35
CA MET A 78 -5.11 13.74 11.16
C MET A 78 -4.37 14.06 12.45
N LYS A 79 -4.71 13.33 13.51
CA LYS A 79 -3.89 13.28 14.72
C LYS A 79 -2.69 12.38 14.47
N SER A 80 -1.61 12.54 15.23
CA SER A 80 -0.49 11.61 15.19
C SER A 80 -1.00 10.17 15.42
N PRO A 81 -0.75 9.23 14.51
CA PRO A 81 -1.24 7.87 14.66
C PRO A 81 -0.60 7.19 15.87
N ARG A 82 -1.40 6.40 16.58
CA ARG A 82 -0.92 5.58 17.69
C ARG A 82 -0.37 4.27 17.10
N TYR A 83 0.95 4.14 17.05
CA TYR A 83 1.58 2.90 16.66
C TYR A 83 1.45 1.85 17.78
N VAL A 84 0.90 0.69 17.44
CA VAL A 84 0.79 -0.45 18.35
C VAL A 84 2.10 -1.23 18.30
N PRO A 85 2.63 -1.74 19.43
CA PRO A 85 3.81 -2.59 19.41
C PRO A 85 3.61 -3.82 18.52
N ILE A 86 4.57 -4.10 17.64
CA ILE A 86 4.61 -5.28 16.79
C ILE A 86 5.77 -6.14 17.24
N THR A 87 5.51 -7.43 17.40
CA THR A 87 6.54 -8.42 17.68
C THR A 87 6.74 -9.26 16.42
N THR A 88 7.97 -9.31 15.93
CA THR A 88 8.36 -10.22 14.86
C THR A 88 8.86 -11.54 15.47
N PRO A 89 8.72 -12.68 14.76
CA PRO A 89 9.28 -13.96 15.20
C PRO A 89 10.79 -13.91 15.51
#